data_AF-A0A2V6SK36-F1
#
_entry.id   AF-A0A2V6SK36-F1
#
_cell.length_a   1.000
_cell.length_b   1.000
_cell.length_c   1.000
_cell.angle_alpha   90.00
_cell.angle_beta   90.00
_cell.angle_gamma   90.00
#
_symmetry.space_group_name_H-M   'P 1'
#
loop_
_entity.id
_entity.type
_entity.pdbx_description
1 polymer ?
#
loop_
_entity_poly.entity_id
_entity_poly.type
_entity_poly.pdbx_seq_one_letter_code
_entity_poly.pdbx_strand_id
1 'polypeptide(L)'
;MLSYEKLFRLTRLPLGTYVFADLERLDPEETERAAIVWRTLAESGSGARLLNHPVRSMRRFELLRQLREQGINDFDVCRLTDLRPLRSA
;
A
#
# COMPACT_ATOMS: atom_id res chain seq x y z
N MET A 1 5.71 -8.04 -11.91
CA MET A 1 5.62 -7.29 -10.65
C MET A 1 6.99 -7.35 -9.96
N LEU A 2 7.48 -6.23 -9.40
CA LEU A 2 8.77 -6.14 -8.72
C LEU A 2 8.57 -6.34 -7.22
N SER A 3 9.25 -7.31 -6.60
CA SER A 3 9.17 -7.52 -5.15
C SER A 3 9.98 -6.46 -4.39
N TYR A 4 9.61 -6.20 -3.14
CA TYR A 4 10.35 -5.30 -2.25
C TYR A 4 11.79 -5.77 -2.03
N GLU A 5 12.00 -7.07 -1.81
CA GLU A 5 13.35 -7.63 -1.68
C GLU A 5 14.26 -7.30 -2.88
N LYS A 6 13.71 -7.36 -4.10
CA LYS A 6 14.46 -6.98 -5.32
C LYS A 6 14.60 -5.47 -5.43
N LEU A 7 13.52 -4.72 -5.22
CA LEU A 7 13.49 -3.26 -5.24
C LEU A 7 14.60 -2.66 -4.37
N PHE A 8 14.73 -3.20 -3.17
CA PHE A 8 15.71 -2.80 -2.15
C PHE A 8 17.17 -3.07 -2.50
N ARG A 9 17.44 -3.90 -3.52
CA ARG A 9 18.78 -4.19 -4.03
C ARG A 9 19.10 -3.44 -5.33
N LEU A 10 18.10 -2.82 -5.95
CA LEU A 10 18.27 -2.10 -7.21
C LEU A 10 18.82 -0.70 -6.97
N THR A 11 19.76 -0.28 -7.82
CA THR A 11 20.30 1.08 -7.84
C THR A 11 19.64 1.95 -8.92
N ARG A 12 18.87 1.34 -9.82
CA ARG A 12 18.14 2.00 -10.90
C ARG A 12 16.80 1.33 -11.11
N LEU A 13 15.81 2.14 -11.47
CA LEU A 13 14.46 1.69 -11.77
C LEU A 13 14.03 2.19 -13.16
N PRO A 14 13.29 1.40 -13.95
CA PRO A 14 12.85 1.81 -15.29
C PRO A 14 11.90 3.01 -15.24
N LEU A 15 11.97 3.94 -16.20
CA LEU A 15 10.94 4.99 -16.26
C LEU A 15 9.54 4.38 -16.41
N GLY A 16 8.58 4.83 -15.60
CA GLY A 16 7.22 4.29 -15.67
C GLY A 16 6.28 4.82 -14.59
N THR A 17 5.14 4.13 -14.46
CA THR A 17 4.14 4.39 -13.42
C THR A 17 4.30 3.36 -12.29
N TYR A 18 4.37 3.83 -11.05
CA TYR A 18 4.56 3.00 -9.87
C TYR A 18 3.35 3.02 -8.95
N VAL A 19 3.02 1.83 -8.45
CA VAL A 19 2.07 1.60 -7.36
C VAL A 19 2.74 0.68 -6.34
N PHE A 20 2.71 1.09 -5.08
CA PHE A 20 3.20 0.36 -3.93
C PHE A 20 2.03 -0.46 -3.35
N ALA A 21 2.12 -1.77 -3.41
CA ALA A 21 1.06 -2.71 -3.01
C ALA A 21 1.58 -3.67 -1.92
N ASP A 22 0.69 -4.49 -1.36
CA ASP A 22 1.02 -5.46 -0.28
C ASP A 22 1.74 -4.84 0.93
N LEU A 23 1.41 -3.57 1.23
CA LEU A 23 2.05 -2.76 2.27
C LEU A 23 1.85 -3.34 3.69
N GLU A 24 0.80 -4.13 3.90
CA GLU A 24 0.55 -4.84 5.15
C GLU A 24 1.57 -5.95 5.46
N ARG A 25 2.36 -6.37 4.47
CA ARG A 25 3.39 -7.41 4.64
C ARG A 25 4.74 -6.83 5.05
N LEU A 26 4.92 -5.52 4.93
CA LEU A 26 6.17 -4.85 5.26
C LEU A 26 6.29 -4.65 6.76
N ASP A 27 7.47 -4.97 7.29
CA ASP A 27 7.85 -4.55 8.63
C ASP A 27 8.15 -3.02 8.67
N PRO A 28 8.39 -2.42 9.85
CA PRO A 28 8.67 -1.00 9.96
C PRO A 28 9.91 -0.53 9.18
N GLU A 29 10.97 -1.34 9.11
CA GLU A 29 12.19 -1.00 8.36
C GLU A 29 11.91 -1.02 6.85
N GLU A 30 11.26 -2.08 6.36
CA GLU A 30 10.87 -2.19 4.96
C GLU A 30 9.90 -1.08 4.54
N THR A 31 9.00 -0.68 5.45
CA THR A 31 8.07 0.44 5.22
C THR A 31 8.83 1.76 5.03
N GLU A 32 9.84 2.03 5.87
CA GLU A 32 10.67 3.23 5.74
C GLU A 32 11.49 3.19 4.44
N ARG A 33 12.10 2.04 4.11
CA ARG A 33 12.83 1.87 2.85
C ARG A 33 11.94 2.08 1.63
N ALA A 34 10.69 1.60 1.65
CA ALA A 34 9.72 1.87 0.60
C ALA A 34 9.42 3.38 0.47
N ALA A 35 9.30 4.09 1.60
CA ALA A 35 9.08 5.54 1.62
C ALA A 35 10.28 6.31 1.03
N ILE A 36 11.51 5.88 1.33
CA ILE A 36 12.73 6.44 0.75
C ILE A 36 12.73 6.23 -0.77
N VAL A 37 12.44 5.03 -1.25
CA VAL A 37 12.36 4.75 -2.70
C VAL A 37 11.33 5.65 -3.39
N TRP A 38 10.13 5.77 -2.79
CA TRP A 38 9.09 6.66 -3.31
C TRP A 38 9.58 8.10 -3.42
N ARG A 39 10.25 8.61 -2.37
CA ARG A 39 10.79 9.97 -2.34
C ARG A 39 11.86 10.19 -3.39
N THR A 40 12.81 9.26 -3.51
CA THR A 40 13.86 9.31 -4.54
C THR A 40 13.27 9.35 -5.94
N LEU A 41 12.23 8.54 -6.22
CA LEU A 41 11.54 8.59 -7.51
C LEU A 41 10.83 9.93 -7.73
N ALA A 42 10.15 10.46 -6.72
CA ALA A 42 9.44 11.74 -6.79
C ALA A 42 10.39 12.92 -7.06
N GLU A 43 11.55 12.91 -6.42
CA GLU A 43 12.55 13.98 -6.49
C GLU A 43 13.50 13.85 -7.68
N SER A 44 13.55 12.67 -8.33
CA SER A 44 14.48 12.41 -9.45
C SER A 44 14.26 13.26 -10.70
N GLY A 45 13.12 13.93 -10.84
CA GLY A 45 12.76 14.68 -12.06
C GLY A 45 12.57 13.80 -13.31
N SER A 46 12.60 12.47 -13.17
CA SER A 46 12.59 11.51 -14.29
C SER A 46 11.26 11.42 -15.04
N GLY A 47 10.18 12.02 -14.52
CA GLY A 47 8.83 11.88 -15.06
C GLY A 47 8.13 10.59 -14.62
N ALA A 48 8.67 9.87 -13.63
CA ALA A 48 8.00 8.72 -13.04
C ALA A 48 6.66 9.14 -12.40
N ARG A 49 5.58 8.43 -12.75
CA ARG A 49 4.25 8.69 -12.18
C ARG A 49 4.06 7.83 -10.93
N LEU A 50 3.81 8.44 -9.79
CA LEU A 50 3.58 7.73 -8.53
C LEU A 50 2.09 7.77 -8.20
N LEU A 51 1.44 6.60 -8.12
CA LEU A 51 -0.01 6.52 -7.92
C LEU A 51 -0.43 6.57 -6.45
N ASN A 52 0.45 6.18 -5.55
CA ASN A 52 0.18 6.15 -4.12
C ASN A 52 1.47 6.33 -3.32
N HIS A 53 1.35 6.65 -2.03
CA HIS A 53 2.49 6.81 -1.12
C HIS A 53 2.49 5.65 -0.11
N PRO A 54 3.60 4.89 0.07
CA PRO A 54 3.61 3.64 0.85
C PRO A 54 3.19 3.79 2.31
N VAL A 55 3.42 4.95 2.93
CA VAL A 55 3.01 5.20 4.34
C VAL A 55 1.72 6.02 4.51
N ARG A 56 1.18 6.60 3.43
CA ARG A 56 -0.06 7.42 3.50
C ARG A 56 -1.26 6.73 2.88
N SER A 57 -1.03 5.65 2.16
CA SER A 57 -2.10 4.86 1.54
C SER A 57 -2.73 3.97 2.59
N MET A 58 -4.06 3.85 2.53
CA MET A 58 -4.78 2.87 3.33
C MET A 58 -4.30 1.47 3.00
N ARG A 59 -4.03 0.67 4.04
CA ARG A 59 -3.77 -0.76 3.88
C ARG A 59 -5.07 -1.50 3.65
N ARG A 60 -4.99 -2.77 3.24
CA ARG A 60 -6.15 -3.61 2.88
C ARG A 60 -7.32 -3.50 3.88
N PHE A 61 -7.03 -3.61 5.18
CA PHE A 61 -8.06 -3.55 6.21
C PHE A 61 -8.79 -2.20 6.24
N GLU A 62 -8.05 -1.10 6.25
CA GLU A 62 -8.59 0.26 6.32
C GLU A 62 -9.38 0.59 5.05
N LEU A 63 -8.83 0.23 3.90
CA LEU A 63 -9.46 0.46 2.60
C LEU A 63 -10.80 -0.29 2.49
N LEU A 64 -10.80 -1.61 2.73
CA LEU A 64 -12.02 -2.41 2.59
C LEU A 64 -13.09 -1.97 3.59
N ARG A 65 -12.70 -1.60 4.80
CA ARG A 65 -13.62 -1.07 5.81
C ARG A 65 -14.22 0.26 5.37
N GLN A 66 -13.42 1.20 4.87
CA GLN A 66 -13.93 2.48 4.39
C GLN A 66 -14.87 2.31 3.19
N LEU A 67 -14.52 1.44 2.24
CA LEU A 67 -15.38 1.13 1.08
C LEU A 67 -16.72 0.53 1.51
N ARG A 68 -16.73 -0.32 2.55
CA ARG A 68 -17.97 -0.83 3.15
C ARG A 68 -18.78 0.28 3.82
N GLU A 69 -18.13 1.13 4.62
CA GLU A 69 -18.78 2.26 5.30
C GLU A 69 -19.39 3.26 4.30
N GLN A 70 -18.81 3.38 3.10
CA GLN A 70 -19.35 4.18 2.00
C GLN A 70 -20.41 3.45 1.15
N GLY A 71 -20.73 2.20 1.45
CA GLY A 71 -21.70 1.39 0.69
C GLY A 71 -21.20 0.95 -0.69
N ILE A 72 -19.91 1.10 -0.98
CA ILE A 72 -19.29 0.67 -2.24
C ILE A 72 -19.09 -0.85 -2.24
N ASN A 73 -18.70 -1.41 -1.09
CA ASN A 73 -18.59 -2.87 -0.91
C ASN A 73 -19.82 -3.44 -0.18
N ASP A 74 -20.36 -4.52 -0.71
CA ASP A 74 -21.45 -5.30 -0.11
C ASP A 74 -20.98 -6.29 0.97
N PHE A 75 -19.67 -6.54 1.04
CA PHE A 75 -18.99 -7.29 2.10
C PHE A 75 -18.24 -6.36 3.07
N ASP A 76 -17.94 -6.88 4.26
CA ASP A 76 -17.18 -6.18 5.30
C ASP A 76 -15.88 -6.95 5.63
N VAL A 77 -14.93 -6.25 6.26
CA VAL A 77 -13.71 -6.85 6.82
C VAL A 77 -13.72 -6.71 8.33
N CYS A 78 -13.53 -7.82 9.03
CA CYS A 78 -13.50 -7.87 10.49
C CYS A 78 -12.19 -8.50 10.98
N ARG A 79 -11.61 -7.92 12.04
CA ARG A 79 -10.58 -8.60 12.84
C ARG A 79 -11.26 -9.48 13.89
N LEU A 80 -10.56 -10.52 14.36
CA LEU A 80 -11.06 -11.34 15.48
C LEU A 80 -11.33 -10.50 16.75
N THR A 81 -10.63 -9.39 16.91
CA THR A 81 -10.79 -8.45 18.02
C THR A 81 -11.88 -7.40 17.79
N ASP A 82 -12.52 -7.38 16.62
CA ASP A 82 -13.60 -6.42 16.39
C ASP A 82 -14.83 -6.84 17.20
N LEU A 83 -15.26 -5.99 18.13
CA LEU A 83 -16.44 -6.22 18.97
C LEU A 83 -17.78 -6.06 18.23
N ARG A 84 -17.74 -5.93 16.90
CA ARG A 84 -18.95 -5.76 16.08
C ARG A 84 -19.54 -7.15 15.78
N PRO A 85 -20.85 -7.35 15.95
CA PRO A 85 -21.47 -8.61 15.60
C PRO A 85 -21.23 -8.89 14.11
N LEU A 86 -20.71 -10.08 13.81
CA LEU A 86 -20.67 -10.60 12.44
C LEU A 86 -22.11 -10.58 11.93
N ARG A 87 -22.41 -9.76 10.92
CA ARG A 87 -23.73 -9.79 10.30
C ARG A 87 -23.88 -11.18 9.69
N SER A 88 -24.87 -11.93 10.16
CA SER A 88 -25.29 -13.19 9.57
C SER A 88 -25.52 -12.98 8.08
N ALA A 89 -24.92 -13.87 7.27
CA ALA A 89 -25.21 -13.97 5.85
C ALA A 89 -26.68 -14.33 5.61
#